data_AF-A0A919GGV5-F1
#
_entry.id   AF-A0A919GGV5-F1
#
_cell.length_a   1.000
_cell.length_b   1.000
_cell.length_c   1.000
_cell.angle_alpha   90.00
_cell.angle_beta   90.00
_cell.angle_gamma   90.00
#
_symmetry.space_group_name_H-M   'P 1'
#
loop_
_entity.id
_entity.type
_entity.pdbx_description
1 polymer ?
#
loop_
_entity_poly.entity_id
_entity_poly.type
_entity_poly.pdbx_seq_one_letter_code
_entity_poly.pdbx_strand_id
1 'polypeptide(L)' 'MRVVEALHRAGVRSNHLHMASLGSVLLCIGFWTRAKGHDQDERGNAERRALFVGLWPPMFWLIGQSVAEYE' A
#
# COMPACT_ATOMS: atom_id res chain seq x y z
N MET A 1 -15.42 -20.97 1.35
CA MET A 1 -15.49 -19.52 1.11
C MET A 1 -14.10 -19.05 0.74
N ARG A 2 -13.91 -18.49 -0.45
CA ARG A 2 -12.59 -17.96 -0.86
C ARG A 2 -12.34 -16.65 -0.11
N VAL A 3 -11.08 -16.34 0.20
CA VAL A 3 -10.71 -15.11 0.94
C VAL A 3 -11.22 -13.85 0.23
N VAL A 4 -11.12 -13.82 -1.11
CA VAL A 4 -11.57 -12.69 -1.94
C VAL A 4 -13.09 -12.49 -1.86
N GLU A 5 -13.86 -13.57 -1.85
CA GLU A 5 -15.31 -13.53 -1.67
C GLU A 5 -15.70 -13.02 -0.27
N ALA A 6 -14.91 -13.38 0.75
CA ALA A 6 -15.08 -12.84 2.10
C ALA A 6 -14.81 -11.33 2.16
N LEU A 7 -13.76 -10.85 1.50
CA LEU A 7 -13.47 -9.42 1.39
C LEU A 7 -14.61 -8.65 0.72
N HIS A 8 -15.11 -9.16 -0.42
CA HIS A 8 -16.22 -8.52 -1.12
C HIS A 8 -17.49 -8.48 -0.27
N ARG A 9 -17.84 -9.59 0.40
CA ARG A 9 -18.99 -9.64 1.32
C ARG A 9 -18.84 -8.71 2.53
N ALA A 10 -17.61 -8.45 2.97
CA ALA A 10 -17.29 -7.48 4.01
C ALA A 10 -17.34 -6.01 3.52
N GLY A 11 -17.67 -5.77 2.24
CA GLY A 11 -17.80 -4.44 1.66
C GLY A 11 -16.52 -3.86 1.07
N VAL A 12 -15.43 -4.65 1.01
CA VAL A 12 -14.21 -4.22 0.30
C VAL A 12 -14.45 -4.30 -1.20
N ARG A 13 -14.27 -3.17 -1.89
CA ARG A 13 -14.39 -3.06 -3.35
C ARG A 13 -13.01 -2.92 -3.98
N SER A 14 -12.92 -3.29 -5.25
CA SER A 14 -11.68 -3.16 -6.04
C SER A 14 -11.13 -1.73 -6.02
N ASN A 15 -12.00 -0.73 -6.11
CA ASN A 15 -11.62 0.67 -6.10
C ASN A 15 -10.93 1.11 -4.79
N HIS A 16 -11.39 0.63 -3.62
CA HIS A 16 -10.73 0.93 -2.34
C HIS A 16 -9.28 0.44 -2.33
N LEU A 17 -9.04 -0.75 -2.89
CA LEU A 17 -7.72 -1.38 -2.95
C LEU A 17 -6.81 -0.71 -3.97
N HIS A 18 -7.33 -0.32 -5.14
CA HIS A 18 -6.56 0.47 -6.12
C HIS A 18 -6.20 1.85 -5.57
N MET A 19 -7.13 2.53 -4.87
CA MET A 19 -6.83 3.78 -4.18
C MET A 19 -5.77 3.60 -3.08
N ALA A 20 -5.86 2.53 -2.28
CA ALA A 20 -4.85 2.22 -1.27
C ALA A 20 -3.48 1.90 -1.89
N SER A 21 -3.45 1.27 -3.07
CA SER A 21 -2.23 1.00 -3.83
C SER A 21 -1.54 2.31 -4.25
N LEU A 22 -2.28 3.20 -4.92
CA LEU A 22 -1.76 4.51 -5.34
C LEU A 22 -1.40 5.39 -4.13
N GLY A 23 -2.22 5.37 -3.09
CA GLY A 23 -1.96 6.06 -1.83
C GLY A 23 -0.68 5.60 -1.15
N SER A 24 -0.36 4.30 -1.20
CA SER A 24 0.88 3.75 -0.67
C SER A 24 2.12 4.24 -1.44
N VAL A 25 2.01 4.45 -2.76
CA VAL A 25 3.09 5.07 -3.55
C VAL A 25 3.34 6.50 -3.07
N LEU A 26 2.28 7.30 -2.95
CA LEU A 26 2.38 8.68 -2.47
C LEU A 26 2.93 8.75 -1.04
N LEU A 27 2.48 7.86 -0.16
CA LEU A 27 2.93 7.77 1.22
C LEU A 27 4.43 7.38 1.30
N CYS A 28 4.87 6.43 0.48
CA CYS A 28 6.28 6.05 0.38
C CYS A 28 7.15 7.25 -0.05
N ILE A 29 6.75 7.96 -1.09
CA ILE A 29 7.47 9.15 -1.58
C ILE A 29 7.49 10.24 -0.49
N GLY A 30 6.38 10.46 0.20
CA GLY A 30 6.29 11.42 1.31
C GLY A 30 7.24 11.07 2.45
N PHE A 31 7.25 9.80 2.88
CA PHE A 31 8.18 9.33 3.92
C PHE A 31 9.64 9.39 3.48
N TRP A 32 9.96 9.02 2.24
CA TRP A 32 11.31 9.15 1.72
C TRP A 32 11.77 10.62 1.70
N THR A 33 10.90 11.52 1.26
CA THR A 33 11.20 12.95 1.22
C THR A 33 11.45 13.50 2.62
N ARG A 34 10.63 13.08 3.60
CA ARG A 34 10.82 13.44 5.00
C ARG A 34 12.09 12.84 5.62
N ALA A 35 12.46 11.61 5.23
CA ALA A 35 13.69 10.95 5.68
C ALA A 35 14.96 11.77 5.38
N LYS A 36 14.96 12.54 4.28
CA LYS A 36 16.09 13.41 3.91
C LYS A 36 16.36 14.55 4.90
N GLY A 37 15.38 14.91 5.74
CA GLY A 37 15.53 15.93 6.77
C GLY A 37 16.04 15.42 8.12
N HIS A 38 16.27 14.10 8.25
CA HIS A 38 16.83 13.50 9.46
C HIS A 38 18.36 13.48 9.42
N ASP A 39 18.97 13.49 10.60
CA ASP A 39 20.40 13.22 10.76
C ASP A 39 20.76 11.81 10.26
N GLN A 40 22.03 11.60 9.91
CA GLN A 40 22.51 10.40 9.22
C GLN A 40 22.14 9.09 9.96
N ASP A 41 22.18 9.09 11.29
CA ASP A 41 21.86 7.92 12.13
C ASP A 41 20.36 7.54 12.05
N GLU A 42 19.48 8.53 11.99
CA GLU A 42 18.03 8.34 11.93
C GLU A 42 17.52 8.13 10.50
N ARG A 43 18.20 8.73 9.52
CA ARG A 43 17.83 8.71 8.11
C ARG A 43 17.71 7.30 7.56
N GLY A 44 18.67 6.43 7.85
CA GLY A 44 18.63 5.04 7.36
C GLY A 44 17.42 4.26 7.89
N ASN A 45 17.01 4.51 9.13
CA ASN A 45 15.80 3.93 9.71
C ASN A 45 14.52 4.49 9.05
N ALA A 46 14.50 5.79 8.77
CA ALA A 46 13.39 6.45 8.09
C ALA A 46 13.23 5.96 6.64
N GLU A 47 14.34 5.82 5.89
CA GLU A 47 14.33 5.30 4.51
C GLU A 47 13.84 3.83 4.46
N ARG A 48 14.24 2.97 5.41
CA ARG A 48 13.72 1.59 5.50
C ARG A 48 12.20 1.53 5.73
N ARG A 49 11.66 2.41 6.57
CA ARG A 49 10.21 2.51 6.77
C ARG A 49 9.49 2.96 5.50
N ALA A 50 10.06 3.93 4.77
CA ALA A 50 9.52 4.37 3.49
C ALA A 50 9.49 3.21 2.47
N LEU A 51 10.60 2.48 2.34
CA LEU A 51 10.70 1.30 1.47
C LEU A 51 9.65 0.23 1.81
N PHE A 52 9.42 -0.03 3.09
CA PHE A 52 8.42 -1.02 3.51
C PHE A 52 7.02 -0.65 3.02
N VAL A 53 6.64 0.63 3.11
CA VAL A 53 5.37 1.13 2.55
C VAL A 53 5.37 1.03 1.03
N GLY A 54 6.51 1.26 0.38
CA GLY A 54 6.69 1.12 -1.07
C GLY A 54 6.50 -0.31 -1.61
N LEU A 55 6.45 -1.33 -0.76
CA LEU A 55 6.15 -2.72 -1.15
C LEU A 55 4.65 -3.04 -1.18
N TRP A 56 3.81 -2.21 -0.54
CA TRP A 56 2.37 -2.42 -0.46
C TRP A 56 1.58 -2.15 -1.75
N PRO A 57 1.99 -1.25 -2.68
CA PRO A 57 1.26 -0.98 -3.90
C PRO A 57 0.92 -2.23 -4.73
N PRO A 58 1.88 -3.10 -5.12
CA PRO A 58 1.56 -4.29 -5.92
C PRO A 58 0.65 -5.27 -5.15
N MET A 59 0.83 -5.40 -3.83
CA MET A 59 -0.04 -6.23 -3.00
C MET A 59 -1.50 -5.73 -3.05
N PHE A 60 -1.74 -4.45 -2.76
CA PHE A 60 -3.10 -3.90 -2.81
C PHE A 60 -3.69 -3.96 -4.21
N TRP A 61 -2.89 -3.70 -5.24
CA TRP A 61 -3.36 -3.75 -6.63
C TRP A 61 -3.82 -5.16 -7.02
N LEU A 62 -3.00 -6.18 -6.74
CA LEU A 62 -3.32 -7.57 -7.09
C LEU A 62 -4.54 -8.08 -6.31
N ILE A 63 -4.67 -7.75 -5.02
CA ILE A 63 -5.88 -8.08 -4.26
C ILE A 63 -7.10 -7.37 -4.88
N GLY A 64 -6.95 -6.10 -5.27
CA GLY A 64 -7.99 -5.31 -5.94
C GLY A 64 -8.45 -5.95 -7.24
N GLN A 65 -7.52 -6.43 -8.06
CA GLN A 65 -7.81 -7.18 -9.28
C GLN A 65 -8.57 -8.47 -8.99
N SER A 66 -8.15 -9.25 -7.99
CA SER A 66 -8.89 -10.46 -7.60
C SER A 66 -10.31 -10.13 -7.12
N VAL A 67 -10.49 -9.07 -6.33
CA VAL A 67 -11.83 -8.64 -5.86
C VAL A 67 -12.70 -8.19 -7.04
N ALA A 68 -12.13 -7.52 -8.04
CA ALA A 68 -12.85 -7.06 -9.23
C ALA A 68 -13.46 -8.21 -10.06
N GLU A 69 -12.90 -9.43 -9.98
CA GLU A 69 -13.47 -10.61 -10.64
C GLU A 69 -14.81 -11.06 -10.04
N TYR A 70 -15.13 -10.61 -8.82
CA TYR A 70 -16.34 -10.96 -8.06
C TYR A 70 -17.33 -9.79 -7.92
N GLU A 71 -16.96 -8.61 -8.43
CA GLU A 71 -17.75 -7.39 -8.41
C GLU A 71 -18.66 -7.29 -9.63
#